data_AF-A0A9W7G847-F1
#
_entry.id   AF-A0A9W7G847-F1
#
_cell.length_a   1.000
_cell.length_b   1.000
_cell.length_c   1.000
_cell.angle_alpha   90.00
_cell.angle_beta   90.00
_cell.angle_gamma   90.00
#
_symmetry.space_group_name_H-M   'P 1'
#
loop_
_entity.id
_entity.type
_entity.pdbx_description
1 polymer ?
#
loop_
_entity_poly.entity_id
_entity_poly.type
_entity_poly.pdbx_seq_one_letter_code
_entity_poly.pdbx_strand_id
1 'polypeptide(L)'
;MKFIIAATLAAAATACPGSSSFIHAKCSMEVTFQNSCSDVSSEMVSRASGENGWTDPHNGGVYSFTSSSPSDITGTRTTGDGKYTDKYDFHFEETSASTCTVSACSESQVMSVLDYSTNYCNLHSLYCNSSEGCPTAGKDLTYVEKYSSCSQHDNVCVASKQTEKSLRGTTECPPVKTVDNFDLDSYINGKWYIQEQAETKYLPKDQNFCVQAEYTKKSSPTWLGWSIDVLNYAQEADGTPHSSGDTLCAKGADKNDPAKLEVAPCFLPSFLAGPYWVLEYDEAEGYALISGGQPTEETENGCVNGSGTNDSGLWIFTRSQKRDEVLVERIRDMAKAQGFDITVLNKVDQTNCNGIEETVSLA
;
A
#
# COMPACT_ATOMS: atom_id res chain seq x y z
N MET A 1 -8.15 -64.37 5.91
CA MET A 1 -7.49 -63.09 5.58
C MET A 1 -8.18 -62.01 6.41
N LYS A 2 -7.48 -61.47 7.43
CA LYS A 2 -7.97 -60.33 8.22
C LYS A 2 -7.64 -59.06 7.44
N PHE A 3 -8.66 -58.38 6.92
CA PHE A 3 -8.50 -57.06 6.31
C PHE A 3 -8.23 -56.05 7.42
N ILE A 4 -7.02 -55.52 7.46
CA ILE A 4 -6.68 -54.35 8.28
C ILE A 4 -7.16 -53.14 7.47
N ILE A 5 -8.27 -52.55 7.91
CA ILE A 5 -8.74 -51.27 7.38
C ILE A 5 -7.85 -50.22 8.03
N ALA A 6 -6.88 -49.70 7.28
CA ALA A 6 -6.15 -48.50 7.66
C ALA A 6 -7.12 -47.32 7.54
N ALA A 7 -7.66 -46.87 8.67
CA ALA A 7 -8.38 -45.61 8.73
C ALA A 7 -7.33 -44.49 8.60
N THR A 8 -7.28 -43.86 7.43
CA THR A 8 -6.64 -42.56 7.26
C THR A 8 -7.41 -41.56 8.10
N LEU A 9 -6.85 -41.18 9.24
CA LEU A 9 -7.23 -39.98 9.97
C LEU A 9 -6.93 -38.80 9.04
N ALA A 10 -7.98 -38.20 8.46
CA ALA A 10 -7.86 -36.88 7.88
C ALA A 10 -7.62 -35.91 9.05
N ALA A 11 -6.43 -35.32 9.11
CA ALA A 11 -6.15 -34.22 10.01
C ALA A 11 -7.17 -33.11 9.73
N ALA A 12 -7.86 -32.65 10.77
CA ALA A 12 -8.70 -31.48 10.66
C ALA A 12 -7.77 -30.28 10.48
N ALA A 13 -7.89 -29.55 9.36
CA ALA A 13 -7.23 -28.27 9.21
C ALA A 13 -7.53 -27.42 10.45
N THR A 14 -6.50 -27.05 11.21
CA THR A 14 -6.64 -26.10 12.31
C THR A 14 -7.17 -24.80 11.72
N ALA A 15 -8.30 -24.33 12.23
CA ALA A 15 -8.86 -23.05 11.82
C ALA A 15 -7.86 -21.93 12.14
N CYS A 16 -7.73 -20.95 11.24
CA CYS A 16 -6.90 -19.77 11.47
C CYS A 16 -7.25 -19.08 12.81
N PRO A 17 -6.32 -18.31 13.41
CA PRO A 17 -6.41 -17.83 14.80
C PRO A 17 -7.56 -16.84 15.08
N GLY A 18 -8.29 -16.42 14.05
CA GLY A 18 -9.40 -15.50 14.10
C GLY A 18 -8.96 -14.04 14.17
N SER A 19 -9.84 -13.15 13.74
CA SER A 19 -9.69 -11.70 13.90
C SER A 19 -10.77 -11.11 14.78
N SER A 20 -10.41 -10.02 15.46
CA SER A 20 -11.38 -9.16 16.14
C SER A 20 -12.07 -8.18 15.16
N SER A 21 -11.55 -8.06 13.93
CA SER A 21 -12.17 -7.31 12.84
C SER A 21 -13.07 -8.22 12.00
N PHE A 22 -14.20 -7.69 11.52
CA PHE A 22 -15.10 -8.42 10.62
C PHE A 22 -14.60 -8.47 9.17
N ILE A 23 -13.77 -7.50 8.78
CA ILE A 23 -13.13 -7.42 7.46
C ILE A 23 -11.63 -7.27 7.72
N HIS A 24 -10.85 -8.27 7.34
CA HIS A 24 -9.41 -8.29 7.57
C HIS A 24 -8.69 -9.08 6.48
N ALA A 25 -7.45 -8.69 6.25
CA ALA A 25 -6.51 -9.41 5.43
C ALA A 25 -6.06 -10.69 6.16
N LYS A 26 -5.79 -11.72 5.37
CA LYS A 26 -5.35 -13.02 5.88
C LYS A 26 -4.51 -13.76 4.85
N CYS A 27 -3.68 -14.65 5.35
CA CYS A 27 -3.03 -15.69 4.54
C CYS A 27 -3.19 -17.03 5.24
N SER A 28 -3.56 -18.07 4.49
CA SER A 28 -3.61 -19.46 4.91
C SER A 28 -2.95 -20.33 3.85
N MET A 29 -2.04 -21.20 4.29
CA MET A 29 -1.19 -22.00 3.43
C MET A 29 -0.73 -23.29 4.11
N GLU A 30 -0.26 -24.22 3.29
CA GLU A 30 0.44 -25.43 3.72
C GLU A 30 1.88 -25.38 3.19
N VAL A 31 2.85 -25.75 4.01
CA VAL A 31 4.27 -25.75 3.66
C VAL A 31 4.84 -27.15 3.91
N THR A 32 5.44 -27.74 2.88
CA THR A 32 6.11 -29.04 3.00
C THR A 32 7.61 -28.84 3.02
N PHE A 33 8.26 -29.19 4.13
CA PHE A 33 9.69 -29.05 4.36
C PHE A 33 10.44 -30.37 4.11
N GLN A 34 11.66 -30.28 3.58
CA GLN A 34 12.63 -31.40 3.53
C GLN A 34 13.52 -31.41 4.80
N ASN A 35 12.91 -31.15 5.95
CA ASN A 35 13.50 -31.08 7.27
C ASN A 35 12.52 -31.71 8.28
N SER A 36 13.00 -32.18 9.44
CA SER A 36 12.12 -32.68 10.51
C SER A 36 11.31 -31.53 11.14
N CYS A 37 10.16 -31.80 11.75
CA CYS A 37 9.38 -30.74 12.38
C CYS A 37 10.12 -30.10 13.57
N SER A 38 10.98 -30.88 14.25
CA SER A 38 11.86 -30.34 15.29
C SER A 38 12.83 -29.28 14.74
N ASP A 39 13.37 -29.49 13.53
CA ASP A 39 14.28 -28.54 12.91
C ASP A 39 13.56 -27.28 12.44
N VAL A 40 12.39 -27.44 11.83
CA VAL A 40 11.56 -26.32 11.34
C VAL A 40 11.06 -25.46 12.51
N SER A 41 10.43 -26.09 13.51
CA SER A 41 9.90 -25.37 14.68
C SER A 41 11.00 -24.66 15.47
N SER A 42 12.18 -25.27 15.62
CA SER A 42 13.31 -24.63 16.31
C SER A 42 13.80 -23.39 15.56
N GLU A 43 13.95 -23.45 14.22
CA GLU A 43 14.35 -22.28 13.42
C GLU A 43 13.33 -21.15 13.53
N MET A 44 12.02 -21.46 13.43
CA MET A 44 10.96 -20.46 13.57
C MET A 44 10.98 -19.81 14.96
N VAL A 45 11.18 -20.59 16.03
CA VAL A 45 11.29 -20.07 17.40
C VAL A 45 12.53 -19.20 17.57
N SER A 46 13.68 -19.63 17.07
CA SER A 46 14.93 -18.86 17.13
C SER A 46 14.79 -17.51 16.42
N ARG A 47 14.16 -17.48 15.23
CA ARG A 47 13.84 -16.24 14.51
C ARG A 47 12.90 -15.35 15.31
N ALA A 48 11.73 -15.86 15.69
CA ALA A 48 10.74 -15.08 16.44
C ALA A 48 11.26 -14.57 17.81
N SER A 49 12.29 -15.22 18.38
CA SER A 49 12.97 -14.78 19.61
C SER A 49 14.13 -13.81 19.38
N GLY A 50 14.48 -13.51 18.13
CA GLY A 50 15.62 -12.65 17.78
C GLY A 50 16.99 -13.27 18.08
N GLU A 51 17.09 -14.60 18.13
CA GLU A 51 18.36 -15.28 18.36
C GLU A 51 19.38 -14.93 17.28
N ASN A 52 20.65 -14.86 17.67
CA ASN A 52 21.76 -14.47 16.78
C ASN A 52 21.57 -13.10 16.09
N GLY A 53 20.76 -12.22 16.68
CA GLY A 53 20.49 -10.90 16.13
C GLY A 53 19.52 -10.92 14.95
N TRP A 54 18.77 -12.00 14.77
CA TRP A 54 17.75 -12.08 13.73
C TRP A 54 16.70 -10.98 13.91
N THR A 55 16.29 -10.39 12.80
CA THR A 55 15.24 -9.38 12.73
C THR A 55 14.34 -9.73 11.57
N ASP A 56 13.03 -9.49 11.71
CA ASP A 56 12.06 -9.71 10.64
C ASP A 56 12.48 -8.96 9.36
N PRO A 57 12.82 -9.71 8.29
CA PRO A 57 13.36 -9.12 7.09
C PRO A 57 12.30 -8.33 6.32
N HIS A 58 11.00 -8.46 6.61
CA HIS A 58 9.96 -7.81 5.83
C HIS A 58 9.81 -6.33 6.17
N ASN A 59 9.62 -6.00 7.44
CA ASN A 59 9.55 -4.61 7.88
C ASN A 59 10.02 -4.40 9.32
N GLY A 60 10.86 -5.29 9.85
CA GLY A 60 11.36 -5.20 11.23
C GLY A 60 10.27 -5.47 12.28
N GLY A 61 9.26 -6.26 11.94
CA GLY A 61 8.22 -6.65 12.87
C GLY A 61 8.73 -7.44 14.07
N VAL A 62 8.01 -7.34 15.18
CA VAL A 62 8.30 -8.00 16.45
C VAL A 62 7.32 -9.12 16.68
N TYR A 63 7.84 -10.33 16.86
CA TYR A 63 7.06 -11.53 17.16
C TYR A 63 6.89 -11.70 18.67
N SER A 64 5.75 -12.25 19.09
CA SER A 64 5.45 -12.56 20.48
C SER A 64 4.63 -13.84 20.57
N PHE A 65 5.13 -14.81 21.34
CA PHE A 65 4.46 -16.10 21.48
C PHE A 65 3.25 -16.02 22.41
N THR A 66 2.14 -16.62 21.98
CA THR A 66 1.07 -17.05 22.86
C THR A 66 1.35 -18.48 23.34
N SER A 67 1.80 -19.36 22.43
CA SER A 67 2.30 -20.70 22.75
C SER A 67 3.43 -21.12 21.81
N SER A 68 4.33 -21.96 22.32
CA SER A 68 5.36 -22.63 21.51
C SER A 68 5.53 -24.05 22.02
N SER A 69 5.35 -25.02 21.13
CA SER A 69 5.48 -26.45 21.39
C SER A 69 5.95 -27.16 20.11
N PRO A 70 6.37 -28.44 20.20
CA PRO A 70 6.81 -29.18 19.01
C PRO A 70 5.73 -29.39 17.94
N SER A 71 4.44 -29.31 18.31
CA SER A 71 3.30 -29.51 17.40
C SER A 71 2.64 -28.20 16.96
N ASP A 72 2.83 -27.11 17.71
CA ASP A 72 2.08 -25.88 17.53
C ASP A 72 2.89 -24.66 17.96
N ILE A 73 2.91 -23.62 17.12
CA ILE A 73 3.43 -22.29 17.44
C ILE A 73 2.34 -21.26 17.15
N THR A 74 1.94 -20.51 18.17
CA THR A 74 0.96 -19.43 18.02
C THR A 74 1.48 -18.13 18.60
N GLY A 75 1.06 -17.01 18.03
CA GLY A 75 1.50 -15.72 18.52
C GLY A 75 0.92 -14.54 17.79
N THR A 76 1.54 -13.39 18.04
CA THR A 76 1.24 -12.14 17.37
C THR A 76 2.51 -11.55 16.80
N ARG A 77 2.41 -10.93 15.63
CA ARG A 77 3.45 -10.09 15.07
C ARG A 77 2.91 -8.67 15.00
N THR A 78 3.68 -7.73 15.53
CA THR A 78 3.44 -6.29 15.31
C THR A 78 4.42 -5.79 14.27
N THR A 79 3.97 -5.06 13.25
CA THR A 79 4.84 -4.47 12.21
C THR A 79 5.88 -3.52 12.82
N GLY A 80 7.02 -3.30 12.15
CA GLY A 80 8.10 -2.48 12.70
C GLY A 80 7.73 -1.00 12.93
N ASP A 81 6.70 -0.51 12.24
CA ASP A 81 6.11 0.81 12.47
C ASP A 81 5.07 0.84 13.61
N GLY A 82 4.75 -0.32 14.20
CA GLY A 82 3.79 -0.47 15.28
C GLY A 82 2.31 -0.42 14.87
N LYS A 83 1.99 -0.27 13.57
CA LYS A 83 0.62 0.00 13.11
C LYS A 83 -0.29 -1.21 13.07
N TYR A 84 0.24 -2.36 12.65
CA TYR A 84 -0.55 -3.56 12.43
C TYR A 84 -0.12 -4.66 13.39
N THR A 85 -1.11 -5.35 13.95
CA THR A 85 -0.87 -6.58 14.72
C THR A 85 -1.65 -7.70 14.06
N ASP A 86 -0.94 -8.74 13.67
CA ASP A 86 -1.50 -9.94 13.07
C ASP A 86 -1.33 -11.10 14.05
N LYS A 87 -2.33 -11.97 14.16
CA LYS A 87 -2.17 -13.25 14.84
C LYS A 87 -1.68 -14.28 13.85
N TYR A 88 -0.71 -15.10 14.24
CA TYR A 88 -0.24 -16.23 13.46
C TYR A 88 -0.38 -17.55 14.22
N ASP A 89 -0.53 -18.63 13.46
CA ASP A 89 -0.57 -20.01 13.92
C ASP A 89 0.17 -20.91 12.92
N PHE A 90 0.97 -21.85 13.44
CA PHE A 90 1.62 -22.93 12.73
C PHE A 90 1.34 -24.25 13.43
N HIS A 91 0.80 -25.22 12.69
CA HIS A 91 0.60 -26.59 13.14
C HIS A 91 1.54 -27.54 12.39
N PHE A 92 2.29 -28.38 13.11
CA PHE A 92 3.36 -29.22 12.58
C PHE A 92 2.96 -30.70 12.58
N GLU A 93 3.09 -31.34 11.42
CA GLU A 93 2.87 -32.77 11.25
C GLU A 93 4.10 -33.46 10.67
N GLU A 94 4.70 -34.36 11.45
CA GLU A 94 5.83 -35.17 11.00
C GLU A 94 5.33 -36.24 10.03
N THR A 95 5.67 -36.08 8.74
CA THR A 95 5.26 -37.05 7.70
C THR A 95 6.33 -38.13 7.48
N SER A 96 7.59 -37.82 7.78
CA SER A 96 8.69 -38.78 7.89
C SER A 96 9.80 -38.20 8.77
N ALA A 97 10.81 -38.98 9.15
CA ALA A 97 11.92 -38.51 10.01
C ALA A 97 12.72 -37.30 9.47
N SER A 98 12.53 -36.94 8.20
CA SER A 98 13.17 -35.79 7.55
C SER A 98 12.18 -34.97 6.72
N THR A 99 10.88 -35.05 7.03
CA THR A 99 9.84 -34.32 6.29
C THR A 99 8.76 -33.84 7.25
N CYS A 100 8.51 -32.53 7.20
CA CYS A 100 7.50 -31.87 8.00
C CYS A 100 6.48 -31.19 7.10
N THR A 101 5.20 -31.40 7.38
CA THR A 101 4.13 -30.59 6.78
C THR A 101 3.64 -29.60 7.82
N VAL A 102 3.52 -28.34 7.44
CA VAL A 102 3.09 -27.26 8.33
C VAL A 102 1.86 -26.58 7.75
N SER A 103 0.76 -26.57 8.51
CA SER A 103 -0.39 -25.71 8.21
C SER A 103 -0.15 -24.35 8.87
N ALA A 104 -0.23 -23.26 8.11
CA ALA A 104 0.08 -21.92 8.59
C ALA A 104 -1.05 -20.93 8.27
N CYS A 105 -1.38 -20.06 9.23
CA CYS A 105 -2.35 -18.99 9.06
C CYS A 105 -1.88 -17.71 9.73
N SER A 106 -2.11 -16.57 9.08
CA SER A 106 -2.00 -15.24 9.65
C SER A 106 -3.27 -14.44 9.38
N GLU A 107 -3.78 -13.74 10.39
CA GLU A 107 -4.96 -12.89 10.28
C GLU A 107 -4.75 -11.54 10.98
N SER A 108 -4.98 -10.45 10.25
CA SER A 108 -4.88 -9.10 10.80
C SER A 108 -5.94 -8.85 11.86
N GLN A 109 -5.55 -8.22 12.98
CA GLN A 109 -6.46 -7.93 14.09
C GLN A 109 -7.16 -6.56 13.96
N VAL A 110 -6.88 -5.82 12.89
CA VAL A 110 -7.50 -4.54 12.55
C VAL A 110 -8.19 -4.61 11.18
N MET A 111 -9.06 -3.64 10.89
CA MET A 111 -9.76 -3.58 9.61
C MET A 111 -8.77 -3.43 8.47
N SER A 112 -8.73 -4.42 7.57
CA SER A 112 -7.75 -4.49 6.49
C SER A 112 -8.40 -5.11 5.25
N VAL A 113 -8.42 -4.37 4.14
CA VAL A 113 -9.04 -4.81 2.87
C VAL A 113 -8.00 -5.33 1.88
N LEU A 114 -6.80 -4.72 1.89
CA LEU A 114 -5.61 -5.15 1.16
C LEU A 114 -4.55 -5.62 2.16
N ASP A 115 -3.78 -6.64 1.80
CA ASP A 115 -2.81 -7.30 2.68
C ASP A 115 -1.38 -6.76 2.49
N TYR A 116 -1.04 -6.31 1.28
CA TYR A 116 0.32 -6.00 0.81
C TYR A 116 1.33 -7.11 1.16
N SER A 117 0.87 -8.35 1.17
CA SER A 117 1.63 -9.53 1.62
C SER A 117 2.04 -9.50 3.09
N THR A 118 1.49 -8.62 3.93
CA THR A 118 1.83 -8.54 5.36
C THR A 118 1.54 -9.85 6.07
N ASN A 119 0.37 -10.46 5.84
CA ASN A 119 0.02 -11.74 6.45
C ASN A 119 0.82 -12.91 5.86
N TYR A 120 1.13 -12.88 4.56
CA TYR A 120 2.04 -13.86 3.96
C TYR A 120 3.45 -13.75 4.55
N CYS A 121 4.04 -12.56 4.57
CA CYS A 121 5.38 -12.31 5.07
C CYS A 121 5.49 -12.49 6.59
N ASN A 122 4.42 -12.25 7.35
CA ASN A 122 4.36 -12.62 8.76
C ASN A 122 4.69 -14.12 8.94
N LEU A 123 4.18 -14.98 8.06
CA LEU A 123 4.45 -16.41 8.08
C LEU A 123 5.82 -16.73 7.47
N HIS A 124 6.03 -16.31 6.22
CA HIS A 124 7.17 -16.67 5.39
C HIS A 124 8.51 -16.22 5.96
N SER A 125 8.58 -15.05 6.61
CA SER A 125 9.80 -14.54 7.27
C SER A 125 10.39 -15.53 8.29
N LEU A 126 9.55 -16.34 8.95
CA LEU A 126 10.00 -17.28 9.98
C LEU A 126 10.66 -18.56 9.43
N TYR A 127 10.64 -18.79 8.11
CA TYR A 127 11.24 -20.00 7.54
C TYR A 127 11.90 -19.81 6.17
N CYS A 128 11.82 -18.62 5.56
CA CYS A 128 12.46 -18.34 4.28
C CYS A 128 13.96 -18.64 4.30
N ASN A 129 14.51 -18.98 3.14
CA ASN A 129 15.84 -19.55 3.02
C ASN A 129 16.83 -18.60 2.34
N SER A 130 18.12 -18.96 2.40
CA SER A 130 19.20 -18.11 1.91
C SER A 130 19.14 -17.85 0.39
N SER A 131 18.50 -18.74 -0.39
CA SER A 131 18.34 -18.56 -1.85
C SER A 131 17.38 -17.42 -2.20
N GLU A 132 16.50 -17.03 -1.27
CA GLU A 132 15.60 -15.89 -1.34
C GLU A 132 16.22 -14.62 -0.72
N GLY A 133 17.47 -14.68 -0.26
CA GLY A 133 18.16 -13.59 0.45
C GLY A 133 17.72 -13.43 1.92
N CYS A 134 16.98 -14.39 2.46
CA CYS A 134 16.42 -14.32 3.80
C CYS A 134 17.47 -14.60 4.89
N PRO A 135 17.50 -13.81 5.99
CA PRO A 135 18.34 -14.11 7.14
C PRO A 135 17.84 -15.36 7.87
N THR A 136 18.76 -16.24 8.23
CA THR A 136 18.49 -17.44 9.04
C THR A 136 18.96 -17.22 10.49
N ALA A 137 18.31 -17.89 11.45
CA ALA A 137 18.74 -17.91 12.85
C ALA A 137 19.66 -19.12 13.16
N GLY A 138 19.74 -20.11 12.27
CA GLY A 138 20.74 -21.16 12.31
C GLY A 138 20.62 -22.21 11.21
N LYS A 139 19.39 -22.61 10.88
CA LYS A 139 19.12 -23.62 9.84
C LYS A 139 18.60 -22.96 8.57
N ASP A 140 19.14 -23.42 7.44
CA ASP A 140 18.59 -23.10 6.13
C ASP A 140 17.58 -24.18 5.74
N LEU A 141 16.33 -23.79 5.53
CA LEU A 141 15.21 -24.72 5.34
C LEU A 141 14.91 -24.90 3.86
N THR A 142 14.54 -26.11 3.46
CA THR A 142 14.08 -26.39 2.09
C THR A 142 12.60 -26.70 2.12
N TYR A 143 11.81 -26.01 1.31
CA TYR A 143 10.35 -26.17 1.35
C TYR A 143 9.66 -25.96 0.00
N VAL A 144 8.38 -26.34 -0.03
CA VAL A 144 7.43 -26.02 -1.09
C VAL A 144 6.16 -25.48 -0.44
N GLU A 145 5.68 -24.34 -0.92
CA GLU A 145 4.46 -23.68 -0.43
C GLU A 145 3.26 -24.03 -1.30
N LYS A 146 2.10 -24.18 -0.65
CA LYS A 146 0.81 -24.35 -1.29
C LYS A 146 -0.20 -23.43 -0.62
N TYR A 147 -0.66 -22.43 -1.37
CA TYR A 147 -1.58 -21.43 -0.85
C TYR A 147 -3.03 -21.93 -0.86
N SER A 148 -3.70 -21.83 0.29
CA SER A 148 -5.14 -22.09 0.41
C SER A 148 -5.94 -20.80 0.22
N SER A 149 -5.50 -19.72 0.86
CA SER A 149 -6.11 -18.39 0.76
C SER A 149 -5.09 -17.33 1.14
N CYS A 150 -4.33 -16.84 0.16
CA CYS A 150 -3.36 -15.74 0.31
C CYS A 150 -3.48 -14.84 -0.94
N SER A 151 -4.38 -13.85 -0.88
CA SER A 151 -4.76 -13.04 -2.05
C SER A 151 -3.63 -12.14 -2.56
N GLN A 152 -2.63 -11.85 -1.72
CA GLN A 152 -1.47 -11.04 -2.08
C GLN A 152 -0.22 -11.69 -1.49
N HIS A 153 0.55 -12.41 -2.31
CA HIS A 153 1.77 -13.14 -1.90
C HIS A 153 2.99 -12.81 -2.80
N ASP A 154 2.85 -11.84 -3.72
CA ASP A 154 3.84 -11.56 -4.78
C ASP A 154 4.85 -10.45 -4.42
N ASN A 155 5.01 -10.08 -3.15
CA ASN A 155 5.94 -9.05 -2.71
C ASN A 155 7.04 -9.61 -1.81
N VAL A 156 8.29 -9.20 -2.07
CA VAL A 156 9.51 -9.72 -1.45
C VAL A 156 9.47 -9.54 0.07
N CYS A 157 9.30 -10.62 0.82
CA CYS A 157 9.31 -10.62 2.30
C CYS A 157 10.69 -10.34 2.91
N VAL A 158 11.71 -10.28 2.06
CA VAL A 158 13.01 -9.72 2.40
C VAL A 158 13.04 -8.31 1.86
N ALA A 159 12.79 -7.32 2.72
CA ALA A 159 13.12 -5.95 2.41
C ALA A 159 14.57 -5.94 1.95
N SER A 160 14.80 -5.45 0.73
CA SER A 160 16.14 -5.24 0.21
C SER A 160 16.92 -4.50 1.29
N LYS A 161 17.97 -5.12 1.80
CA LYS A 161 18.74 -4.58 2.93
C LYS A 161 19.07 -3.12 2.61
N GLN A 162 18.42 -2.22 3.34
CA GLN A 162 19.03 -0.94 3.74
C GLN A 162 20.27 -1.31 4.56
N THR A 163 21.32 -1.72 3.85
CA THR A 163 22.65 -1.85 4.44
C THR A 163 23.16 -0.43 4.46
N GLU A 164 23.34 0.10 5.66
CA GLU A 164 23.94 1.40 5.86
C GLU A 164 25.20 1.56 5.00
N LYS A 165 25.17 2.62 4.19
CA LYS A 165 26.31 3.41 3.74
C LYS A 165 27.30 2.78 2.75
N SER A 166 27.27 3.39 1.56
CA SER A 166 28.31 3.48 0.54
C SER A 166 28.41 2.30 -0.44
N LEU A 167 27.74 2.46 -1.58
CA LEU A 167 28.40 2.48 -2.90
C LEU A 167 27.51 3.29 -3.86
N ARG A 168 28.05 4.40 -4.37
CA ARG A 168 27.45 5.20 -5.44
C ARG A 168 27.15 4.30 -6.65
N GLY A 169 25.87 4.20 -6.98
CA GLY A 169 25.35 3.76 -8.26
C GLY A 169 23.96 4.39 -8.42
N THR A 170 23.83 5.28 -9.39
CA THR A 170 22.59 5.99 -9.77
C THR A 170 21.44 5.01 -9.87
N THR A 171 20.49 5.05 -8.94
CA THR A 171 19.29 4.20 -9.02
C THR A 171 18.13 5.14 -9.29
N GLU A 172 17.98 5.47 -10.58
CA GLU A 172 16.89 6.32 -11.08
C GLU A 172 15.57 5.92 -10.44
N CYS A 173 14.73 6.91 -10.15
CA CYS A 173 13.44 6.69 -9.51
C CYS A 173 12.63 5.58 -10.19
N PRO A 174 12.14 4.58 -9.43
CA PRO A 174 11.47 3.42 -10.01
C PRO A 174 10.19 3.84 -10.73
N PRO A 175 9.83 3.19 -11.85
CA PRO A 175 8.56 3.45 -12.52
C PRO A 175 7.37 3.22 -11.59
N VAL A 176 6.48 4.21 -11.47
CA VAL A 176 5.27 4.09 -10.67
C VAL A 176 4.16 3.43 -11.47
N LYS A 177 3.29 2.68 -10.78
CA LYS A 177 2.14 2.00 -11.37
C LYS A 177 0.86 2.79 -11.09
N THR A 178 0.04 2.97 -12.11
CA THR A 178 -1.32 3.51 -11.98
C THR A 178 -2.32 2.45 -11.54
N VAL A 179 -3.47 2.89 -11.03
CA VAL A 179 -4.54 1.99 -10.59
C VAL A 179 -5.13 1.21 -11.78
N ASP A 180 -5.28 -0.11 -11.62
CA ASP A 180 -5.88 -0.97 -12.64
C ASP A 180 -7.41 -0.72 -12.72
N ASN A 181 -8.01 -0.93 -13.90
CA ASN A 181 -9.46 -0.83 -14.12
C ASN A 181 -10.08 0.53 -13.70
N PHE A 182 -9.33 1.62 -13.82
CA PHE A 182 -9.79 2.95 -13.46
C PHE A 182 -11.08 3.37 -14.19
N ASP A 183 -12.11 3.69 -13.40
CA ASP A 183 -13.37 4.25 -13.89
C ASP A 183 -13.37 5.78 -13.73
N LEU A 184 -13.07 6.46 -14.83
CA LEU A 184 -13.04 7.92 -14.89
C LEU A 184 -14.40 8.54 -14.53
N ASP A 185 -15.51 7.93 -14.94
CA ASP A 185 -16.85 8.52 -14.72
C ASP A 185 -17.21 8.49 -13.24
N SER A 186 -16.83 7.42 -12.54
CA SER A 186 -16.93 7.37 -11.08
C SER A 186 -15.99 8.39 -10.43
N TYR A 187 -14.72 8.47 -10.85
CA TYR A 187 -13.72 9.35 -10.25
C TYR A 187 -14.15 10.83 -10.27
N ILE A 188 -14.70 11.28 -11.40
CA ILE A 188 -15.13 12.69 -11.58
C ILE A 188 -16.53 12.96 -11.00
N ASN A 189 -17.26 11.94 -10.55
CA ASN A 189 -18.61 12.10 -10.03
C ASN A 189 -18.60 12.54 -8.56
N GLY A 190 -18.39 13.84 -8.36
CA GLY A 190 -18.48 14.48 -7.06
C GLY A 190 -17.17 15.14 -6.64
N LYS A 191 -17.25 15.79 -5.49
CA LYS A 191 -16.18 16.60 -4.94
C LYS A 191 -15.09 15.74 -4.29
N TRP A 192 -13.85 16.18 -4.45
CA TRP A 192 -12.70 15.67 -3.73
C TRP A 192 -12.18 16.72 -2.75
N TYR A 193 -11.80 16.27 -1.56
CA TYR A 193 -11.13 17.07 -0.56
C TYR A 193 -9.68 16.59 -0.44
N ILE A 194 -8.74 17.52 -0.61
CA ILE A 194 -7.33 17.19 -0.55
C ILE A 194 -6.93 17.18 0.92
N GLN A 195 -6.44 16.05 1.41
CA GLN A 195 -6.05 15.87 2.81
C GLN A 195 -4.57 16.21 3.02
N GLU A 196 -3.72 15.87 2.04
CA GLU A 196 -2.31 16.20 2.03
C GLU A 196 -1.81 16.44 0.60
N GLN A 197 -0.85 17.35 0.43
CA GLN A 197 -0.24 17.62 -0.87
C GLN A 197 1.21 18.10 -0.77
N ALA A 198 2.00 17.77 -1.78
CA ALA A 198 3.32 18.34 -1.98
C ALA A 198 3.23 19.77 -2.53
N GLU A 199 4.19 20.63 -2.17
CA GLU A 199 4.24 21.99 -2.70
C GLU A 199 4.56 21.98 -4.20
N THR A 200 3.84 22.82 -4.94
CA THR A 200 4.15 23.11 -6.35
C THR A 200 4.18 24.61 -6.55
N LYS A 201 4.63 25.07 -7.73
CA LYS A 201 4.61 26.49 -8.08
C LYS A 201 3.24 27.16 -7.92
N TYR A 202 2.15 26.41 -8.05
CA TYR A 202 0.78 26.93 -7.98
C TYR A 202 0.06 26.60 -6.67
N LEU A 203 0.62 25.70 -5.86
CA LEU A 203 0.04 25.24 -4.60
C LEU A 203 1.08 25.40 -3.47
N PRO A 204 1.42 26.63 -3.08
CA PRO A 204 2.31 26.87 -1.96
C PRO A 204 1.61 26.49 -0.64
N LYS A 205 2.42 26.13 0.36
CA LYS A 205 1.92 25.60 1.64
C LYS A 205 1.03 26.57 2.43
N ASP A 206 1.21 27.87 2.26
CA ASP A 206 0.37 28.90 2.91
C ASP A 206 -1.08 28.91 2.40
N GLN A 207 -1.36 28.25 1.28
CA GLN A 207 -2.70 28.05 0.71
C GLN A 207 -3.33 26.68 1.05
N ASN A 208 -2.72 25.88 1.93
CA ASN A 208 -3.20 24.53 2.28
C ASN A 208 -4.42 24.56 3.24
N PHE A 209 -5.46 25.33 2.91
CA PHE A 209 -6.72 25.37 3.64
C PHE A 209 -7.88 25.10 2.68
N CYS A 210 -8.82 24.26 3.10
CA CYS A 210 -10.05 23.93 2.39
C CYS A 210 -9.86 23.53 0.91
N VAL A 211 -8.74 22.89 0.61
CA VAL A 211 -8.37 22.57 -0.77
C VAL A 211 -9.31 21.49 -1.31
N GLN A 212 -9.95 21.76 -2.44
CA GLN A 212 -10.94 20.87 -3.06
C GLN A 212 -10.76 20.84 -4.58
N ALA A 213 -11.18 19.74 -5.19
CA ALA A 213 -11.23 19.57 -6.63
C ALA A 213 -12.61 19.05 -7.06
N GLU A 214 -13.14 19.63 -8.12
CA GLU A 214 -14.37 19.22 -8.77
C GLU A 214 -14.13 19.10 -10.28
N TYR A 215 -14.86 18.18 -10.90
CA TYR A 215 -14.67 17.82 -12.29
C TYR A 215 -16.02 17.79 -13.00
N THR A 216 -16.08 18.34 -14.21
CA THR A 216 -17.28 18.26 -15.03
C THR A 216 -16.97 17.64 -16.37
N LYS A 217 -17.60 16.50 -16.68
CA LYS A 217 -17.47 15.86 -17.99
C LYS A 217 -18.16 16.73 -19.05
N LYS A 218 -17.43 17.06 -20.11
CA LYS A 218 -18.00 17.75 -21.26
C LYS A 218 -18.86 16.80 -22.08
N SER A 219 -19.95 17.31 -22.66
CA SER A 219 -20.82 16.53 -23.55
C SER A 219 -20.09 16.03 -24.81
N SER A 220 -19.09 16.79 -25.26
CA SER A 220 -18.15 16.39 -26.30
C SER A 220 -16.78 17.04 -26.06
N PRO A 221 -15.68 16.42 -26.53
CA PRO A 221 -14.37 17.05 -26.47
C PRO A 221 -14.34 18.37 -27.25
N THR A 222 -13.60 19.35 -26.73
CA THR A 222 -13.32 20.59 -27.45
C THR A 222 -12.46 20.33 -28.69
N TRP A 223 -12.33 21.31 -29.58
CA TRP A 223 -11.45 21.22 -30.74
C TRP A 223 -9.96 21.02 -30.37
N LEU A 224 -9.56 21.36 -29.14
CA LEU A 224 -8.23 21.11 -28.56
C LEU A 224 -8.08 19.74 -27.88
N GLY A 225 -9.16 18.95 -27.85
CA GLY A 225 -9.17 17.59 -27.30
C GLY A 225 -9.54 17.50 -25.81
N TRP A 226 -9.86 18.62 -25.16
CA TRP A 226 -10.27 18.64 -23.75
C TRP A 226 -11.66 18.03 -23.56
N SER A 227 -11.81 17.10 -22.63
CA SER A 227 -13.06 16.39 -22.36
C SER A 227 -13.62 16.60 -20.95
N ILE A 228 -12.86 17.25 -20.07
CA ILE A 228 -13.19 17.46 -18.66
C ILE A 228 -12.85 18.91 -18.30
N ASP A 229 -13.76 19.61 -17.63
CA ASP A 229 -13.47 20.87 -16.92
C ASP A 229 -12.97 20.54 -15.50
N VAL A 230 -11.93 21.25 -15.06
CA VAL A 230 -11.31 21.08 -13.75
C VAL A 230 -11.47 22.36 -12.94
N LEU A 231 -12.09 22.23 -11.79
CA LEU A 231 -12.21 23.31 -10.81
C LEU A 231 -11.40 22.93 -9.58
N ASN A 232 -10.30 23.64 -9.35
CA ASN A 232 -9.51 23.56 -8.13
C ASN A 232 -9.77 24.81 -7.29
N TYR A 233 -9.93 24.61 -5.99
CA TYR A 233 -10.06 25.69 -5.01
C TYR A 233 -9.12 25.43 -3.84
N ALA A 234 -8.56 26.51 -3.31
CA ALA A 234 -7.77 26.58 -2.10
C ALA A 234 -8.03 27.93 -1.42
N GLN A 235 -7.60 28.09 -0.17
CA GLN A 235 -7.59 29.40 0.48
C GLN A 235 -6.40 29.52 1.43
N GLU A 236 -6.07 30.75 1.81
CA GLU A 236 -5.14 31.01 2.90
C GLU A 236 -5.81 30.84 4.26
N ALA A 237 -5.01 30.87 5.34
CA ALA A 237 -5.51 30.74 6.71
C ALA A 237 -6.56 31.82 7.09
N ASP A 238 -6.50 32.99 6.46
CA ASP A 238 -7.44 34.10 6.68
C ASP A 238 -8.71 34.01 5.81
N GLY A 239 -8.81 32.98 4.97
CA GLY A 239 -9.93 32.75 4.05
C GLY A 239 -9.77 33.44 2.69
N THR A 240 -8.62 34.04 2.38
CA THR A 240 -8.34 34.59 1.04
C THR A 240 -8.42 33.47 -0.01
N PRO A 241 -9.38 33.53 -0.97
CA PRO A 241 -9.65 32.41 -1.87
C PRO A 241 -8.72 32.39 -3.08
N HIS A 242 -8.37 31.19 -3.52
CA HIS A 242 -7.63 30.89 -4.75
C HIS A 242 -8.42 29.85 -5.55
N SER A 243 -8.87 30.20 -6.75
CA SER A 243 -9.69 29.32 -7.59
C SER A 243 -9.17 29.28 -9.01
N SER A 244 -9.22 28.12 -9.65
CA SER A 244 -8.95 28.00 -11.08
C SER A 244 -10.09 28.52 -11.96
N GLY A 245 -11.29 28.69 -11.42
CA GLY A 245 -12.49 29.01 -12.20
C GLY A 245 -12.71 27.99 -13.33
N ASP A 246 -13.04 28.48 -14.52
CA ASP A 246 -13.24 27.68 -15.75
C ASP A 246 -11.97 27.51 -16.60
N THR A 247 -10.79 27.84 -16.05
CA THR A 247 -9.57 27.95 -16.85
C THR A 247 -8.81 26.65 -17.04
N LEU A 248 -9.04 25.62 -16.22
CA LEU A 248 -8.33 24.34 -16.28
C LEU A 248 -9.18 23.24 -16.92
N CYS A 249 -8.53 22.44 -17.75
CA CYS A 249 -9.13 21.34 -18.47
C CYS A 249 -8.28 20.07 -18.33
N ALA A 250 -8.94 18.92 -18.45
CA ALA A 250 -8.28 17.62 -18.48
C ALA A 250 -8.81 16.72 -19.59
N LYS A 251 -8.03 15.67 -19.89
CA LYS A 251 -8.39 14.57 -20.78
C LYS A 251 -7.64 13.29 -20.38
N GLY A 252 -8.08 12.15 -20.88
CA GLY A 252 -7.27 10.93 -20.84
C GLY A 252 -6.06 11.05 -21.77
N ALA A 253 -4.89 10.62 -21.29
CA ALA A 253 -3.61 10.70 -22.01
C ALA A 253 -3.26 9.39 -22.73
N ASP A 254 -3.61 8.25 -22.14
CA ASP A 254 -3.32 6.92 -22.67
C ASP A 254 -4.61 6.09 -22.82
N LYS A 255 -4.79 5.47 -23.98
CA LYS A 255 -5.94 4.61 -24.25
C LYS A 255 -5.83 3.24 -23.58
N ASN A 256 -4.61 2.81 -23.27
CA ASN A 256 -4.32 1.53 -22.62
C ASN A 256 -4.21 1.67 -21.11
N ASP A 257 -4.09 2.91 -20.61
CA ASP A 257 -3.95 3.23 -19.19
C ASP A 257 -4.85 4.44 -18.85
N PRO A 258 -6.16 4.20 -18.62
CA PRO A 258 -7.14 5.26 -18.43
C PRO A 258 -6.89 6.10 -17.17
N ALA A 259 -6.07 5.63 -16.23
CA ALA A 259 -5.65 6.35 -15.03
C ALA A 259 -4.57 7.42 -15.31
N LYS A 260 -3.95 7.42 -16.50
CA LYS A 260 -3.08 8.51 -16.94
C LYS A 260 -3.90 9.60 -17.60
N LEU A 261 -4.05 10.70 -16.88
CA LEU A 261 -4.70 11.92 -17.35
C LEU A 261 -3.65 12.98 -17.67
N GLU A 262 -4.10 14.01 -18.39
CA GLU A 262 -3.34 15.21 -18.73
C GLU A 262 -4.16 16.43 -18.32
N VAL A 263 -3.52 17.41 -17.66
CA VAL A 263 -4.17 18.64 -17.15
C VAL A 263 -3.42 19.87 -17.66
N ALA A 264 -4.14 20.90 -18.10
CA ALA A 264 -3.57 22.19 -18.48
C ALA A 264 -4.63 23.30 -18.47
N PRO A 265 -4.22 24.58 -18.60
CA PRO A 265 -5.13 25.62 -19.01
C PRO A 265 -5.86 25.28 -20.32
N CYS A 266 -7.19 25.44 -20.35
CA CYS A 266 -8.06 25.06 -21.46
C CYS A 266 -7.68 25.69 -22.81
N PHE A 267 -7.09 26.90 -22.78
CA PHE A 267 -6.67 27.61 -23.99
C PHE A 267 -5.39 27.04 -24.62
N LEU A 268 -4.63 26.23 -23.88
CA LEU A 268 -3.43 25.59 -24.40
C LEU A 268 -3.79 24.35 -25.23
N PRO A 269 -3.06 24.09 -26.31
CA PRO A 269 -3.12 22.81 -26.99
C PRO A 269 -2.79 21.66 -26.03
N SER A 270 -3.60 20.59 -26.07
CA SER A 270 -3.51 19.51 -25.09
C SER A 270 -2.23 18.68 -25.15
N PHE A 271 -1.35 18.87 -26.14
CA PHE A 271 -0.01 18.26 -26.17
C PHE A 271 1.02 18.99 -25.30
N LEU A 272 0.68 20.16 -24.74
CA LEU A 272 1.50 20.89 -23.76
C LEU A 272 1.07 20.60 -22.32
N ALA A 273 0.16 19.64 -22.13
CA ALA A 273 -0.41 19.32 -20.84
C ALA A 273 0.61 18.63 -19.92
N GLY A 274 0.44 18.85 -18.61
CA GLY A 274 1.18 18.13 -17.59
C GLY A 274 0.49 16.81 -17.25
N PRO A 275 1.25 15.77 -16.86
CA PRO A 275 0.68 14.51 -16.42
C PRO A 275 -0.05 14.63 -15.08
N TYR A 276 -1.13 13.85 -14.96
CA TYR A 276 -1.90 13.65 -13.74
C TYR A 276 -2.28 12.18 -13.67
N TRP A 277 -1.56 11.40 -12.86
CA TRP A 277 -1.66 9.95 -12.85
C TRP A 277 -2.31 9.49 -11.55
N VAL A 278 -3.42 8.77 -11.66
CA VAL A 278 -4.11 8.17 -10.52
C VAL A 278 -3.43 6.85 -10.18
N LEU A 279 -2.72 6.82 -9.05
CA LEU A 279 -1.94 5.67 -8.60
C LEU A 279 -2.78 4.65 -7.85
N GLU A 280 -3.69 5.14 -7.00
CA GLU A 280 -4.64 4.33 -6.23
C GLU A 280 -5.99 5.03 -6.23
N TYR A 281 -7.08 4.27 -6.29
CA TYR A 281 -8.44 4.80 -6.26
C TYR A 281 -9.43 3.72 -5.82
N ASP A 282 -10.30 4.07 -4.87
CA ASP A 282 -11.45 3.27 -4.48
C ASP A 282 -12.63 4.20 -4.17
N GLU A 283 -13.72 4.07 -4.94
CA GLU A 283 -14.90 4.91 -4.74
C GLU A 283 -15.68 4.54 -3.46
N ALA A 284 -15.75 3.25 -3.12
CA ALA A 284 -16.53 2.79 -1.98
C ALA A 284 -15.90 3.23 -0.66
N GLU A 285 -14.57 3.21 -0.60
CA GLU A 285 -13.79 3.72 0.52
C GLU A 285 -13.55 5.24 0.42
N GLY A 286 -13.76 5.81 -0.77
CA GLY A 286 -13.78 7.25 -1.02
C GLY A 286 -12.40 7.89 -0.95
N TYR A 287 -11.39 7.29 -1.59
CA TYR A 287 -10.03 7.86 -1.65
C TYR A 287 -9.39 7.79 -3.02
N ALA A 288 -8.38 8.64 -3.23
CA ALA A 288 -7.45 8.52 -4.34
C ALA A 288 -6.04 9.02 -3.97
N LEU A 289 -5.02 8.40 -4.57
CA LEU A 289 -3.62 8.85 -4.55
C LEU A 289 -3.25 9.28 -5.97
N ILE A 290 -2.73 10.50 -6.10
CA ILE A 290 -2.40 11.07 -7.41
C ILE A 290 -0.96 11.55 -7.41
N SER A 291 -0.24 11.22 -8.46
CA SER A 291 1.07 11.78 -8.77
C SER A 291 1.00 12.66 -10.00
N GLY A 292 1.73 13.77 -10.00
CA GLY A 292 1.86 14.67 -11.14
C GLY A 292 2.77 14.10 -12.22
N GLY A 293 2.71 12.79 -12.51
CA GLY A 293 3.59 12.07 -13.43
C GLY A 293 4.56 11.10 -12.75
N GLN A 294 5.57 10.67 -13.49
CA GLN A 294 6.66 9.84 -12.96
C GLN A 294 7.57 10.70 -12.07
N PRO A 295 7.80 10.36 -10.79
CA PRO A 295 8.83 11.02 -10.00
C PRO A 295 10.21 10.72 -10.60
N THR A 296 11.07 11.72 -10.66
CA THR A 296 12.40 11.62 -11.29
C THR A 296 13.52 12.17 -10.41
N GLU A 297 13.18 12.84 -9.31
CA GLU A 297 14.15 13.44 -8.39
C GLU A 297 14.35 12.54 -7.17
N GLU A 298 15.57 12.08 -6.95
CA GLU A 298 15.94 11.26 -5.79
C GLU A 298 16.18 12.12 -4.54
N THR A 299 15.76 11.59 -3.40
CA THR A 299 16.04 12.12 -2.06
C THR A 299 16.66 11.03 -1.19
N GLU A 300 17.01 11.36 0.06
CA GLU A 300 17.44 10.36 1.03
C GLU A 300 16.33 9.39 1.47
N ASN A 301 15.06 9.76 1.29
CA ASN A 301 13.91 9.00 1.79
C ASN A 301 13.07 8.35 0.68
N GLY A 302 13.45 8.51 -0.60
CA GLY A 302 12.69 8.01 -1.75
C GLY A 302 12.72 8.99 -2.91
N CYS A 303 11.68 8.98 -3.73
CA CYS A 303 11.57 9.79 -4.94
C CYS A 303 10.48 10.84 -4.85
N VAL A 304 10.73 11.99 -5.47
CA VAL A 304 9.77 13.09 -5.54
C VAL A 304 9.53 13.48 -6.99
N ASN A 305 8.32 13.98 -7.23
CA ASN A 305 8.06 14.81 -8.39
C ASN A 305 8.76 16.17 -8.21
N GLY A 306 8.92 16.91 -9.30
CA GLY A 306 9.40 18.28 -9.21
C GLY A 306 8.43 19.18 -8.43
N SER A 307 8.86 20.41 -8.15
CA SER A 307 8.03 21.45 -7.53
C SER A 307 7.61 22.54 -8.53
N GLY A 308 7.76 22.27 -9.83
CA GLY A 308 7.54 23.20 -10.93
C GLY A 308 6.08 23.28 -11.36
N THR A 309 5.87 23.34 -12.68
CA THR A 309 4.55 23.42 -13.32
C THR A 309 4.03 22.04 -13.74
N ASN A 310 4.85 21.27 -14.46
CA ASN A 310 4.55 19.90 -14.89
C ASN A 310 5.46 18.92 -14.15
N ASP A 311 5.14 17.63 -14.24
CA ASP A 311 5.94 16.56 -13.61
C ASP A 311 6.10 16.78 -12.09
N SER A 312 5.09 17.41 -11.48
CA SER A 312 5.16 18.03 -10.16
C SER A 312 3.94 17.71 -9.32
N GLY A 313 4.16 17.53 -8.02
CA GLY A 313 3.10 17.32 -7.03
C GLY A 313 2.74 15.84 -6.80
N LEU A 314 2.26 15.61 -5.58
CA LEU A 314 1.74 14.35 -5.06
C LEU A 314 0.60 14.73 -4.14
N TRP A 315 -0.55 14.06 -4.26
CA TRP A 315 -1.75 14.42 -3.52
C TRP A 315 -2.50 13.23 -2.96
N ILE A 316 -3.07 13.40 -1.77
CA ILE A 316 -3.97 12.46 -1.12
C ILE A 316 -5.37 13.08 -1.07
N PHE A 317 -6.31 12.44 -1.76
CA PHE A 317 -7.68 12.89 -1.91
C PHE A 317 -8.64 11.98 -1.12
N THR A 318 -9.69 12.57 -0.56
CA THR A 318 -10.82 11.82 0.03
C THR A 318 -12.16 12.41 -0.38
N ARG A 319 -13.21 11.57 -0.43
CA ARG A 319 -14.60 12.00 -0.64
C ARG A 319 -15.17 12.72 0.58
N SER A 320 -14.68 12.40 1.79
CA SER A 320 -15.03 13.10 3.01
C SER A 320 -14.15 14.32 3.21
N GLN A 321 -14.75 15.46 3.55
CA GLN A 321 -13.99 16.64 3.99
C GLN A 321 -13.33 16.41 5.35
N LYS A 322 -14.08 15.81 6.28
CA LYS A 322 -13.56 15.46 7.59
C LYS A 322 -12.48 14.41 7.40
N ARG A 323 -11.27 14.75 7.84
CA ARG A 323 -10.10 13.88 7.83
C ARG A 323 -10.34 12.60 8.62
N ASP A 324 -10.00 11.48 7.99
CA ASP A 324 -9.85 10.17 8.62
C ASP A 324 -8.35 9.84 8.66
N GLU A 325 -7.75 9.89 9.85
CA GLU A 325 -6.31 9.68 10.01
C GLU A 325 -5.87 8.27 9.64
N VAL A 326 -6.73 7.26 9.82
CA VAL A 326 -6.41 5.87 9.46
C VAL A 326 -6.37 5.73 7.95
N LEU A 327 -7.37 6.29 7.26
CA LEU A 327 -7.43 6.30 5.80
C LEU A 327 -6.24 7.06 5.20
N VAL A 328 -5.94 8.27 5.68
CA VAL A 328 -4.84 9.08 5.14
C VAL A 328 -3.49 8.40 5.36
N GLU A 329 -3.24 7.83 6.53
CA GLU A 329 -1.97 7.13 6.77
C GLU A 329 -1.82 5.88 5.90
N ARG A 330 -2.92 5.16 5.63
CA ARG A 330 -2.91 4.03 4.69
C ARG A 330 -2.53 4.47 3.27
N ILE A 331 -3.05 5.62 2.80
CA ILE A 331 -2.70 6.16 1.48
C ILE A 331 -1.25 6.64 1.44
N ARG A 332 -0.74 7.20 2.55
CA ARG A 332 0.70 7.53 2.70
C ARG A 332 1.58 6.29 2.56
N ASP A 333 1.17 5.16 3.13
CA ASP A 333 1.90 3.90 3.00
C ASP A 333 1.84 3.33 1.56
N MET A 334 0.72 3.49 0.85
CA MET A 334 0.61 3.17 -0.59
C MET A 334 1.61 3.99 -1.42
N ALA A 335 1.74 5.30 -1.14
CA ALA A 335 2.71 6.15 -1.81
C ALA A 335 4.16 5.71 -1.54
N LYS A 336 4.51 5.41 -0.28
CA LYS A 336 5.83 4.86 0.06
C LYS A 336 6.14 3.56 -0.68
N ALA A 337 5.16 2.66 -0.80
CA ALA A 337 5.33 1.38 -1.49
C ALA A 337 5.66 1.55 -2.99
N GLN A 338 5.22 2.66 -3.59
CA GLN A 338 5.56 3.06 -4.96
C GLN A 338 6.90 3.81 -5.06
N GLY A 339 7.62 3.96 -3.94
CA GLY A 339 8.94 4.59 -3.87
C GLY A 339 8.93 6.10 -3.61
N PHE A 340 7.79 6.71 -3.26
CA PHE A 340 7.74 8.14 -2.98
C PHE A 340 8.36 8.50 -1.63
N ASP A 341 9.16 9.57 -1.61
CA ASP A 341 9.47 10.29 -0.37
C ASP A 341 8.23 11.08 0.05
N ILE A 342 7.50 10.58 1.04
CA ILE A 342 6.27 11.22 1.53
C ILE A 342 6.52 12.33 2.56
N THR A 343 7.77 12.67 2.87
CA THR A 343 8.10 13.79 3.77
C THR A 343 7.75 15.14 3.14
N VAL A 344 7.59 15.19 1.81
CA VAL A 344 7.16 16.38 1.07
C VAL A 344 5.66 16.69 1.21
N LEU A 345 4.86 15.72 1.69
CA LEU A 345 3.41 15.91 1.86
C LEU A 345 3.13 16.81 3.06
N ASN A 346 2.46 17.92 2.79
CA ASN A 346 1.97 18.85 3.79
C ASN A 346 0.49 18.58 4.07
N LYS A 347 0.10 18.63 5.35
CA LYS A 347 -1.30 18.56 5.74
C LYS A 347 -2.07 19.77 5.20
N VAL A 348 -3.28 19.50 4.72
CA VAL A 348 -4.28 20.51 4.39
C VAL A 348 -5.27 20.62 5.55
N ASP A 349 -5.53 21.85 6.00
CA ASP A 349 -6.55 22.10 7.00
C ASP A 349 -7.93 22.13 6.33
N GLN A 350 -8.72 21.09 6.57
CA GLN A 350 -10.10 20.96 6.07
C GLN A 350 -11.15 21.40 7.10
N THR A 351 -10.75 22.16 8.11
CA THR A 351 -11.67 22.68 9.14
C THR A 351 -12.18 24.07 8.79
N ASN A 352 -13.39 24.40 9.24
CA ASN A 352 -14.01 25.73 9.12
C ASN A 352 -14.18 26.25 7.68
N CYS A 353 -14.38 25.35 6.71
CA CYS A 353 -14.54 25.64 5.28
C CYS A 353 -15.93 26.19 4.87
N ASN A 354 -16.52 27.04 5.70
CA ASN A 354 -17.86 27.60 5.44
C ASN A 354 -17.81 28.72 4.39
N GLY A 355 -18.82 28.82 3.52
CA GLY A 355 -18.97 29.94 2.57
C GLY A 355 -18.23 29.79 1.23
N ILE A 356 -17.65 28.61 0.95
CA ILE A 356 -16.89 28.36 -0.27
C ILE A 356 -17.79 28.28 -1.51
N GLU A 357 -19.02 27.76 -1.40
CA GLU A 357 -19.94 27.63 -2.54
C GLU A 357 -20.34 28.99 -3.15
N GLU A 358 -20.43 30.04 -2.33
CA GLU A 358 -20.74 31.40 -2.81
C GLU A 358 -19.55 32.02 -3.55
N THR A 359 -18.32 31.77 -3.11
CA THR A 359 -17.09 32.33 -3.70
C THR A 359 -16.67 31.63 -4.99
N VAL A 360 -16.93 30.34 -5.12
CA VAL A 360 -16.68 29.57 -6.35
C VAL A 360 -17.61 29.97 -7.51
N SER A 361 -18.84 30.43 -7.22
CA SER A 361 -19.81 30.85 -8.25
C SER A 361 -19.58 32.26 -8.81
N LEU A 362 -18.71 33.06 -8.18
CA LEU A 362 -18.47 34.47 -8.49
C LEU A 362 -17.10 34.75 -9.13
N ALA A 363 -16.24 33.73 -9.25
CA ALA A 363 -14.88 33.84 -9.76
C ALA A 363 -14.77 33.46 -11.24
#